data_AF-A0A1D2SKJ0-F1
#
_entry.id   AF-A0A1D2SKJ0-F1
#
_cell.length_a   1.000
_cell.length_b   1.000
_cell.length_c   1.000
_cell.angle_alpha   90.00
_cell.angle_beta   90.00
_cell.angle_gamma   90.00
#
_symmetry.space_group_name_H-M   'P 1'
#
loop_
_entity.id
_entity.type
_entity.pdbx_description
1 polymer ?
#
loop_
_entity_poly.entity_id
_entity_poly.type
_entity_poly.pdbx_seq_one_letter_code
_entity_poly.pdbx_strand_id
1 'polypeptide(L)'
;MSGTLVGQPVNFNGGPGLAAIVYAFWEPFVAWGVIVSLLVLFRERFDAPSAAWQRWSARAYGAFIVHAPVVVGLSVALVDWALPAALKFAIVGVSSISASFAIAGGLLRVPGARRIL
;
A
#
# COMPACT_ATOMS: atom_id res chain seq x y z
N MET A 1 17.81 -28.94 -16.83
CA MET A 1 16.62 -29.58 -16.23
C MET A 1 16.89 -29.73 -14.73
N SER A 2 15.86 -29.45 -13.93
CA SER A 2 15.72 -29.77 -12.50
C SER A 2 16.80 -29.23 -11.54
N GLY A 3 16.50 -28.11 -10.87
CA GLY A 3 17.08 -27.72 -9.59
C GLY A 3 16.66 -28.63 -8.43
N THR A 4 16.58 -29.94 -8.68
CA THR A 4 16.28 -31.00 -7.72
C THR A 4 17.47 -31.94 -7.55
N LEU A 5 18.68 -31.37 -7.53
CA LEU A 5 19.81 -32.05 -6.92
C LEU A 5 19.71 -31.79 -5.41
N VAL A 6 19.08 -32.74 -4.71
CA VAL A 6 19.30 -33.09 -3.31
C VAL A 6 19.55 -31.89 -2.36
N GLY A 7 18.49 -31.40 -1.73
CA GLY A 7 18.60 -30.61 -0.49
C GLY A 7 18.78 -29.09 -0.61
N GLN A 8 18.73 -28.50 -1.81
CA GLN A 8 18.76 -27.04 -1.98
C GLN A 8 17.33 -26.46 -2.04
N PRO A 9 17.00 -25.42 -1.24
CA PRO A 9 15.67 -24.81 -1.26
C PRO A 9 15.39 -24.18 -2.62
N VAL A 10 14.17 -24.38 -3.15
CA VAL A 10 13.73 -23.75 -4.40
C VAL A 10 13.77 -22.23 -4.19
N ASN A 11 14.64 -21.55 -4.94
CA ASN A 11 14.81 -20.12 -4.81
C ASN A 11 13.84 -19.39 -5.75
N PHE A 12 12.84 -18.73 -5.16
CA PHE A 12 11.86 -17.91 -5.87
C PHE A 12 12.29 -16.44 -6.00
N ASN A 13 13.28 -16.01 -5.21
CA ASN A 13 13.74 -14.62 -5.15
C ASN A 13 14.65 -14.23 -6.34
N GLY A 14 14.98 -15.17 -7.24
CA GLY A 14 15.70 -14.90 -8.49
C GLY A 14 16.56 -16.06 -9.02
N GLY A 15 17.18 -15.85 -10.18
CA GLY A 15 18.09 -16.79 -10.85
C GLY A 15 17.54 -17.43 -12.13
N PRO A 16 18.36 -18.15 -12.92
CA PRO A 16 17.96 -18.75 -14.20
C PRO A 16 17.07 -20.01 -14.06
N GLY A 17 16.54 -20.26 -12.87
CA GLY A 17 15.66 -21.40 -12.61
C GLY A 17 14.27 -21.17 -13.19
N LEU A 18 13.70 -22.21 -13.83
CA LEU A 18 12.33 -22.16 -14.37
C LEU A 18 11.30 -21.72 -13.31
N ALA A 19 11.48 -22.09 -12.04
CA ALA A 19 10.61 -21.68 -10.94
C ALA A 19 10.63 -20.16 -10.71
N ALA A 20 11.81 -19.51 -10.76
CA ALA A 20 11.94 -18.07 -10.60
C ALA A 20 11.35 -17.31 -11.79
N ILE A 21 11.52 -17.82 -13.01
CA ILE A 21 10.90 -17.23 -14.22
C ILE A 21 9.38 -17.31 -14.13
N VAL A 22 8.83 -18.49 -13.82
CA VAL A 22 7.37 -18.66 -13.69
C VAL A 22 6.82 -17.78 -12.58
N TYR A 23 7.49 -17.71 -11.43
CA TYR A 23 7.06 -16.86 -10.31
C TYR A 23 7.09 -15.37 -10.67
N ALA A 24 8.14 -14.89 -11.33
CA ALA A 24 8.27 -13.50 -11.77
C ALA A 24 7.20 -13.06 -12.78
N PHE A 25 6.66 -13.97 -13.61
CA PHE A 25 5.50 -13.70 -14.46
C PHE A 25 4.17 -13.86 -13.74
N TRP A 26 4.09 -14.81 -12.81
CA TRP A 26 2.89 -15.10 -12.04
C TRP A 26 2.51 -13.96 -11.09
N GLU A 27 3.47 -13.40 -10.36
CA GLU A 27 3.25 -12.30 -9.42
C GLU A 27 2.55 -11.07 -10.04
N PRO A 28 3.05 -10.46 -11.13
CA PRO A 28 2.38 -9.31 -11.74
C PRO A 28 1.03 -9.67 -12.35
N PHE A 29 0.89 -10.88 -12.91
CA PHE A 29 -0.38 -11.35 -13.47
C PHE A 29 -1.48 -11.45 -12.40
N VAL A 30 -1.17 -12.07 -11.27
CA VAL A 30 -2.10 -12.15 -10.14
C VAL A 30 -2.35 -10.77 -9.54
N ALA A 31 -1.32 -9.94 -9.38
CA ALA A 31 -1.48 -8.59 -8.87
C ALA A 31 -2.45 -7.76 -9.73
N TRP A 32 -2.29 -7.78 -11.06
CA TRP A 32 -3.20 -7.12 -11.99
C TRP A 32 -4.61 -7.70 -11.94
N GLY A 33 -4.74 -9.02 -11.91
CA GLY A 33 -6.03 -9.70 -11.77
C GLY A 33 -6.77 -9.21 -10.52
N VAL A 34 -6.11 -9.20 -9.36
CA VAL A 34 -6.69 -8.72 -8.10
C VAL A 34 -7.07 -7.24 -8.17
N ILE A 35 -6.21 -6.38 -8.72
CA ILE A 35 -6.50 -4.94 -8.89
C ILE A 35 -7.75 -4.74 -9.76
N VAL A 36 -7.83 -5.42 -10.92
CA VAL A 36 -8.96 -5.32 -11.84
C VAL A 36 -10.23 -5.88 -11.21
N SER A 37 -10.17 -7.03 -10.55
CA SER A 37 -11.31 -7.64 -9.86
C SER A 37 -11.86 -6.73 -8.77
N LEU A 38 -10.99 -6.13 -7.96
CA LEU A 38 -11.40 -5.17 -6.93
C LEU A 38 -12.02 -3.92 -7.57
N LEU A 39 -11.44 -3.40 -8.65
CA LEU A 39 -11.96 -2.21 -9.34
C LEU A 39 -13.35 -2.47 -9.92
N VAL A 40 -13.56 -3.62 -10.57
CA VAL A 40 -14.87 -4.03 -11.10
C VAL A 40 -15.88 -4.24 -9.97
N LEU A 41 -15.49 -4.93 -8.89
CA LEU A 41 -16.35 -5.15 -7.73
C LEU A 41 -16.81 -3.83 -7.10
N PHE A 42 -15.90 -2.87 -6.93
CA PHE A 42 -16.23 -1.56 -6.37
C PHE A 42 -17.10 -0.74 -7.31
N ARG A 43 -16.87 -0.83 -8.62
CA ARG A 43 -17.72 -0.19 -9.62
C ARG A 43 -19.12 -0.79 -9.69
N GLU A 44 -19.28 -2.11 -9.54
CA GLU A 44 -20.61 -2.73 -9.66
C GLU A 44 -21.43 -2.64 -8.37
N ARG A 45 -20.77 -2.66 -7.21
CA ARG A 45 -21.44 -2.74 -5.90
C ARG A 45 -21.49 -1.42 -5.14
N PHE A 46 -20.57 -0.49 -5.44
CA PHE A 46 -20.38 0.74 -4.64
C PHE A 46 -20.35 2.03 -5.48
N ASP A 47 -20.72 1.99 -6.76
CA ASP A 47 -20.83 3.17 -7.65
C ASP A 47 -22.11 4.00 -7.40
N ALA A 48 -22.42 4.20 -6.13
CA ALA A 48 -23.47 5.11 -5.71
C ALA A 48 -22.86 6.52 -5.52
N PRO A 49 -23.43 7.57 -6.14
CA PRO A 49 -22.95 8.94 -5.95
C PRO A 49 -23.10 9.36 -4.49
N SER A 50 -21.98 9.41 -3.76
CA SER A 50 -21.94 9.81 -2.35
C SER A 50 -20.97 10.96 -2.13
N ALA A 51 -21.45 12.02 -1.50
CA ALA A 51 -20.64 13.19 -1.15
C ALA A 51 -19.49 12.82 -0.19
N ALA A 52 -19.69 11.79 0.65
CA ALA A 52 -18.65 11.26 1.52
C ALA A 52 -17.50 10.65 0.71
N TRP A 53 -17.81 9.76 -0.26
CA TRP A 53 -16.80 9.11 -1.10
C TRP A 53 -16.01 10.12 -1.92
N GLN A 54 -16.67 11.14 -2.48
CA GLN A 54 -15.99 12.21 -3.20
C GLN A 54 -15.02 12.99 -2.30
N ARG A 55 -15.41 13.27 -1.05
CA ARG A 55 -14.55 13.96 -0.08
C ARG A 55 -13.33 13.14 0.32
N TRP A 56 -13.48 11.83 0.47
CA TRP A 56 -12.36 10.91 0.74
C TRP A 56 -11.45 10.74 -0.48
N SER A 57 -12.04 10.61 -1.68
CA SER A 57 -11.32 10.51 -2.95
C SER A 57 -10.43 11.73 -3.21
N ALA A 58 -10.96 12.95 -2.99
CA ALA A 58 -10.18 14.18 -3.11
C ALA A 58 -8.95 14.20 -2.19
N ARG A 59 -9.00 13.53 -1.03
CA ARG A 59 -7.88 13.44 -0.07
C ARG A 59 -6.91 12.30 -0.36
N ALA A 60 -7.32 11.30 -1.14
CA ALA A 60 -6.56 10.07 -1.32
C ALA A 60 -5.19 10.33 -1.96
N TYR A 61 -5.13 11.18 -2.99
CA TYR A 61 -3.87 11.52 -3.64
C TYR A 61 -2.93 12.31 -2.71
N GLY A 62 -3.46 13.31 -1.99
CA GLY A 62 -2.67 14.03 -0.98
C GLY A 62 -2.16 13.13 0.14
N ALA A 63 -2.98 12.18 0.61
CA ALA A 63 -2.58 11.21 1.63
C ALA A 63 -1.50 10.25 1.08
N PHE A 64 -1.60 9.84 -0.19
CA PHE A 64 -0.58 9.04 -0.86
C PHE A 64 0.77 9.77 -0.99
N ILE A 65 0.80 11.09 -1.09
CA ILE A 65 2.08 11.81 -1.08
C ILE A 65 2.63 11.93 0.34
N VAL A 66 1.77 12.29 1.30
CA VAL A 66 2.17 12.63 2.67
C VAL A 66 2.45 11.40 3.54
N HIS A 67 1.93 10.22 3.19
CA HIS A 67 2.13 9.04 4.05
C HIS A 67 3.59 8.64 4.21
N ALA A 68 4.43 8.80 3.18
CA ALA A 68 5.83 8.39 3.23
C ALA A 68 6.59 9.08 4.39
N PRO A 69 6.65 10.42 4.49
CA PRO A 69 7.30 11.07 5.62
C PRO A 69 6.60 10.81 6.96
N VAL A 70 5.27 10.65 6.98
CA VAL A 70 4.51 10.37 8.21
C VAL A 70 4.83 8.99 8.78
N VAL A 71 4.83 7.95 7.95
CA VAL A 71 5.22 6.58 8.37
C VAL A 71 6.64 6.60 8.92
N VAL A 72 7.57 7.24 8.22
CA VAL A 72 8.99 7.31 8.65
C VAL A 72 9.10 8.03 9.99
N GLY A 73 8.48 9.20 10.15
CA GLY A 73 8.51 9.96 11.40
C GLY A 73 7.97 9.17 12.59
N LEU A 74 6.83 8.49 12.41
CA LEU A 74 6.24 7.63 13.44
C LEU A 74 7.10 6.41 13.74
N SER A 75 7.69 5.78 12.72
CA SER A 75 8.57 4.62 12.90
C SER A 75 9.83 4.98 13.69
N VAL A 76 10.43 6.14 13.39
CA VAL A 76 11.58 6.67 14.13
C VAL A 76 11.18 7.02 15.57
N ALA A 77 10.03 7.64 15.79
CA ALA A 77 9.57 7.98 17.14
C ALA A 77 9.33 6.75 18.03
N LEU A 78 8.97 5.60 17.44
CA LEU A 78 8.72 4.34 18.15
C LEU A 78 9.95 3.42 18.23
N VAL A 79 11.13 3.87 17.76
CA VAL A 79 12.32 3.02 17.67
C VAL A 79 12.78 2.53 19.06
N ASP A 80 12.87 3.45 20.03
CA ASP A 80 13.41 3.18 21.37
C ASP A 80 12.44 2.43 22.29
N TRP A 81 11.18 2.29 21.88
CA TRP A 81 10.18 1.67 22.72
C TRP A 81 10.30 0.14 22.64
N ALA A 82 10.38 -0.54 23.79
CA ALA A 82 10.47 -2.01 23.86
C ALA A 82 9.09 -2.69 23.62
N LEU A 83 8.46 -2.42 22.48
CA LEU A 83 7.19 -3.05 22.08
C LEU A 83 7.43 -4.24 21.14
N PRO A 84 6.55 -5.26 21.18
CA PRO A 84 6.51 -6.31 20.16
C PRO A 84 6.32 -5.72 18.76
N ALA A 85 6.97 -6.32 17.76
CA ALA A 85 6.96 -5.83 16.37
C ALA A 85 5.54 -5.70 15.79
N ALA A 86 4.65 -6.65 16.06
CA ALA A 86 3.26 -6.61 15.61
C ALA A 86 2.49 -5.40 16.17
N LEU A 87 2.77 -5.03 17.43
CA LEU A 87 2.12 -3.89 18.07
C LEU A 87 2.67 -2.57 17.53
N LYS A 88 4.00 -2.47 17.32
CA LYS A 88 4.60 -1.31 16.63
C LYS A 88 3.99 -1.13 15.23
N PHE A 89 3.86 -2.22 14.48
CA PHE A 89 3.23 -2.20 13.16
C PHE A 89 1.77 -1.69 13.21
N ALA A 90 0.95 -2.21 14.13
CA ALA A 90 -0.42 -1.78 14.28
C ALA A 90 -0.52 -0.29 14.64
N ILE A 91 0.30 0.17 15.59
CA ILE A 91 0.32 1.57 16.02
C ILE A 91 0.75 2.48 14.88
N VAL A 92 1.91 2.20 14.26
CA VAL A 92 2.44 3.01 13.15
C VAL A 92 1.47 2.99 11.96
N GLY A 93 0.89 1.85 11.62
CA GLY A 93 -0.05 1.71 10.52
C GLY A 93 -1.32 2.55 10.73
N VAL A 94 -2.01 2.36 11.85
CA VAL A 94 -3.27 3.08 12.13
C VAL A 94 -3.03 4.58 12.30
N SER A 95 -1.98 4.97 13.02
CA SER A 95 -1.64 6.38 13.23
C SER A 95 -1.20 7.05 11.95
N SER A 96 -0.40 6.38 11.12
CA SER A 96 0.05 6.93 9.83
C SER A 96 -1.11 7.14 8.86
N ILE A 97 -2.01 6.16 8.72
CA ILE A 97 -3.21 6.31 7.88
C ILE A 97 -4.03 7.51 8.34
N SER A 98 -4.33 7.58 9.64
CA SER A 98 -5.15 8.64 10.23
C SER A 98 -4.50 10.02 10.06
N ALA A 99 -3.21 10.14 10.37
CA ALA A 99 -2.45 11.37 10.22
C ALA A 99 -2.33 11.81 8.76
N SER A 100 -2.07 10.88 7.83
CA SER A 100 -1.94 11.20 6.40
C SER A 100 -3.23 11.77 5.82
N PHE A 101 -4.38 11.17 6.13
CA PHE A 101 -5.68 11.70 5.70
C PHE A 101 -6.04 13.02 6.38
N ALA A 102 -5.67 13.22 7.65
CA ALA A 102 -5.87 14.48 8.35
C ALA A 102 -5.05 15.62 7.73
N ILE A 103 -3.76 15.38 7.48
CA ILE A 103 -2.84 16.34 6.86
C ILE A 103 -3.28 16.64 5.42
N ALA A 104 -3.60 15.62 4.61
CA ALA A 104 -4.12 15.82 3.25
C ALA A 104 -5.42 16.62 3.25
N GLY A 105 -6.32 16.36 4.21
CA GLY A 105 -7.54 17.14 4.41
C GLY A 105 -7.29 18.59 4.84
N GLY A 106 -6.19 18.88 5.53
CA GLY A 106 -5.72 20.23 5.82
C GLY A 106 -5.15 20.92 4.58
N LEU A 107 -4.30 20.21 3.83
CA LEU A 107 -3.62 20.72 2.66
C LEU A 107 -4.61 21.15 1.56
N LEU A 108 -5.67 20.37 1.33
CA LEU A 108 -6.73 20.72 0.37
C LEU A 108 -7.58 21.93 0.76
N ARG A 109 -7.48 22.43 2.00
CA ARG A 109 -8.14 23.69 2.41
C ARG A 109 -7.32 24.92 2.01
N VAL A 110 -6.04 24.74 1.66
CA VAL A 110 -5.18 25.83 1.20
C VAL A 110 -5.55 26.18 -0.24
N PRO A 111 -5.91 27.45 -0.55
CA PRO A 111 -6.22 27.86 -1.91
C PRO A 111 -4.97 27.67 -2.80
N GLY A 112 -5.09 26.82 -3.83
CA GLY A 112 -4.00 26.46 -4.75
C GLY A 112 -3.61 24.98 -4.71
N ALA A 113 -3.63 24.34 -3.54
CA ALA A 113 -3.27 22.93 -3.39
C ALA A 113 -4.28 22.01 -4.11
N ARG A 114 -5.56 22.37 -4.13
CA ARG A 114 -6.64 21.65 -4.84
C ARG A 114 -6.50 21.68 -6.37
N ARG A 115 -5.59 22.50 -6.93
CA ARG A 115 -5.33 22.56 -8.37
C ARG A 115 -4.22 21.59 -8.80
N ILE A 116 -3.42 21.11 -7.86
CA ILE A 116 -2.23 20.26 -8.07
C ILE A 116 -2.48 18.85 -7.53
N LEU A 117 -3.27 18.72 -6.46
CA LEU A 117 -3.67 17.47 -5.80
C LEU A 117 -5.09 17.07 -6.19
#